data_AF-A0A4Q0Q7H1-F1
#
_entry.id   AF-A0A4Q0Q7H1-F1
#
_cell.length_a   1.000
_cell.length_b   1.000
_cell.length_c   1.000
_cell.angle_alpha   90.00
_cell.angle_beta   90.00
_cell.angle_gamma   90.00
#
_symmetry.space_group_name_H-M   'P 1'
#
loop_
_entity.id
_entity.type
_entity.pdbx_description
1 polymer ?
#
loop_
_entity_poly.entity_id
_entity_poly.type
_entity_poly.pdbx_seq_one_letter_code
_entity_poly.pdbx_strand_id
1 'polypeptide(L)'
;MMYAILFVSSISPSYADDILELNRSFIEKYKNRLTISAQYVVDAAHKKPNPGSKDGDMHVAGRAPEIGLATVAEIQNAKSVPAAVDAIHALEGTGQSIALSGVWRIWPEHGGDNSHIQQSGAGSPYEGPTPTNPPHVFEIHPILNLGGQDLSPTLQPIQGFEEKDAEDAFSRYERSTFEIMPSEDRVRMRMRMVGYNYVKFMLKLRKRFHREDDGEFVSAAIYSAKEDEQELLVHDRRVGFVAGTAPDEKQKSLQVGDCMLLLGIPRVDLALVSWRIKHGGDALRWSMPYEIIAVGVYDDAPTQCGE
;
A
#
# COMPACT_ATOMS: atom_id res chain seq x y z
N MET A 1 43.13 41.80 -17.72
CA MET A 1 41.68 41.55 -17.64
C MET A 1 41.51 40.04 -17.54
N MET A 2 41.32 39.52 -16.33
CA MET A 2 41.35 38.07 -16.04
C MET A 2 39.91 37.62 -15.81
N TYR A 3 39.38 36.78 -16.71
CA TYR A 3 38.04 36.23 -16.58
C TYR A 3 38.09 35.01 -15.65
N ALA A 4 37.43 35.12 -14.49
CA ALA A 4 37.14 33.97 -13.64
C ALA A 4 35.93 33.23 -14.21
N ILE A 5 36.11 31.99 -14.63
CA ILE A 5 35.03 31.08 -15.03
C ILE A 5 34.53 30.39 -13.75
N LEU A 6 33.34 30.77 -13.27
CA LEU A 6 32.63 30.02 -12.25
C LEU A 6 32.05 28.76 -12.87
N PHE A 7 32.58 27.60 -12.50
CA PHE A 7 31.90 26.33 -12.69
C PHE A 7 30.82 26.20 -11.60
N VAL A 8 29.57 26.37 -11.99
CA VAL A 8 28.42 25.97 -11.17
C VAL A 8 28.23 24.48 -11.39
N SER A 9 28.77 23.66 -10.48
CA SER A 9 28.42 22.24 -10.41
C SER A 9 26.99 22.13 -9.91
N SER A 10 26.06 21.78 -10.79
CA SER A 10 24.72 21.33 -10.43
C SER A 10 24.84 20.03 -9.65
N ILE A 11 24.72 20.11 -8.33
CA ILE A 11 24.52 18.95 -7.47
C ILE A 11 23.09 18.47 -7.74
N SER A 12 22.92 17.47 -8.60
CA SER A 12 21.66 16.75 -8.69
C SER A 12 21.46 16.01 -7.35
N PRO A 13 20.38 16.28 -6.60
CA PRO A 13 20.05 15.44 -5.46
C PRO A 13 19.85 14.00 -5.95
N SER A 14 20.72 13.09 -5.50
CA SER A 14 20.52 11.65 -5.66
C SER A 14 19.39 11.27 -4.73
N TYR A 15 18.17 11.21 -5.26
CA TYR A 15 17.07 10.61 -4.53
C TYR A 15 17.19 9.10 -4.65
N ALA A 16 17.12 8.41 -3.51
CA ALA A 16 17.25 6.97 -3.47
C ALA A 16 16.06 6.31 -4.18
N ASP A 17 16.33 5.42 -5.13
CA ASP A 17 15.33 4.73 -5.94
C ASP A 17 15.31 3.24 -5.61
N ASP A 18 14.13 2.66 -5.44
CA ASP A 18 13.99 1.21 -5.34
C ASP A 18 13.75 0.60 -6.73
N ILE A 19 14.35 -0.56 -6.95
CA ILE A 19 14.17 -1.38 -8.14
C ILE A 19 13.36 -2.61 -7.74
N LEU A 20 12.19 -2.79 -8.33
CA LEU A 20 11.38 -4.00 -8.21
C LEU A 20 11.42 -4.78 -9.52
N GLU A 21 11.79 -6.06 -9.48
CA GLU A 21 11.66 -6.98 -10.61
C GLU A 21 10.62 -8.04 -10.30
N LEU A 22 9.50 -8.00 -11.02
CA LEU A 22 8.30 -8.80 -10.75
C LEU A 22 7.97 -9.68 -11.96
N ASN A 23 7.45 -10.88 -11.72
CA ASN A 23 6.99 -11.76 -12.79
C ASN A 23 5.69 -11.22 -13.38
N ARG A 24 5.56 -11.24 -14.71
CA ARG A 24 4.34 -10.78 -15.41
C ARG A 24 3.12 -11.59 -14.99
N SER A 25 3.28 -12.87 -14.71
CA SER A 25 2.21 -13.73 -14.21
C SER A 25 1.66 -13.27 -12.86
N PHE A 26 2.50 -12.71 -11.98
CA PHE A 26 2.06 -12.13 -10.71
C PHE A 26 1.19 -10.89 -10.96
N ILE A 27 1.64 -9.99 -11.85
CA ILE A 27 0.88 -8.80 -12.23
C ILE A 27 -0.50 -9.20 -12.77
N GLU A 28 -0.54 -10.11 -13.73
CA GLU A 28 -1.80 -10.53 -14.34
C GLU A 28 -2.73 -11.24 -13.34
N LYS A 29 -2.17 -12.02 -12.41
CA LYS A 29 -2.94 -12.69 -11.35
C LYS A 29 -3.57 -11.71 -10.37
N TYR A 30 -2.85 -10.67 -9.94
CA TYR A 30 -3.26 -9.81 -8.82
C TYR A 30 -3.73 -8.41 -9.21
N LYS A 31 -3.60 -7.98 -10.47
CA LYS A 31 -3.90 -6.59 -10.88
C LYS A 31 -5.28 -6.03 -10.54
N ASN A 32 -6.26 -6.91 -10.40
CA ASN A 32 -7.63 -6.57 -10.01
C ASN A 32 -8.08 -7.34 -8.76
N ARG A 33 -7.13 -7.75 -7.92
CA ARG A 33 -7.41 -8.37 -6.61
C ARG A 33 -7.09 -7.38 -5.51
N LEU A 34 -7.86 -7.38 -4.46
CA LEU A 34 -7.61 -6.59 -3.26
C LEU A 34 -6.72 -7.35 -2.28
N THR A 35 -6.91 -8.67 -2.22
CA THR A 35 -6.30 -9.52 -1.20
C THR A 35 -5.35 -10.56 -1.78
N ILE A 36 -4.46 -11.05 -0.93
CA ILE A 36 -3.62 -12.22 -1.18
C ILE A 36 -3.79 -13.21 -0.03
N SER A 37 -3.68 -14.49 -0.33
CA SER A 37 -3.56 -15.55 0.67
C SER A 37 -2.19 -16.21 0.53
N ALA A 38 -1.56 -16.51 1.66
CA ALA A 38 -0.18 -16.95 1.72
C ALA A 38 0.06 -17.94 2.86
N GLN A 39 1.01 -18.86 2.67
CA GLN A 39 1.63 -19.61 3.76
C GLN A 39 2.86 -18.83 4.25
N TYR A 40 2.65 -18.01 5.28
CA TYR A 40 3.60 -16.99 5.71
C TYR A 40 4.54 -17.52 6.78
N VAL A 41 5.85 -17.38 6.57
CA VAL A 41 6.88 -17.67 7.59
C VAL A 41 7.28 -16.37 8.27
N VAL A 42 7.18 -16.34 9.61
CA VAL A 42 7.57 -15.19 10.43
C VAL A 42 9.06 -15.27 10.72
N ASP A 43 9.84 -14.42 10.07
CA ASP A 43 11.29 -14.35 10.31
C ASP A 43 11.58 -13.47 11.54
N ALA A 44 10.91 -12.33 11.69
CA ALA A 44 11.02 -11.44 12.85
C ALA A 44 9.73 -10.65 13.08
N ALA A 45 9.42 -10.30 14.33
CA ALA A 45 8.26 -9.45 14.64
C ALA A 45 8.58 -8.37 15.70
N HIS A 46 7.93 -7.20 15.61
CA HIS A 46 8.03 -6.18 16.66
C HIS A 46 7.73 -6.79 18.03
N LYS A 47 8.44 -6.38 19.09
CA LYS A 47 8.20 -6.96 20.43
C LYS A 47 6.87 -6.55 21.04
N LYS A 48 6.31 -5.44 20.58
CA LYS A 48 4.97 -4.95 20.93
C LYS A 48 4.39 -4.20 19.73
N PRO A 49 3.06 -4.14 19.59
CA PRO A 49 2.43 -3.16 18.71
C PRO A 49 2.99 -1.75 18.94
N ASN A 50 3.09 -0.98 17.88
CA ASN A 50 3.42 0.43 17.98
C ASN A 50 2.34 1.14 18.84
N PRO A 51 2.69 2.23 19.54
CA PRO A 51 1.67 3.08 20.13
C PRO A 51 0.83 3.74 19.03
N GLY A 52 -0.43 4.09 19.29
CA GLY A 52 -1.30 4.73 18.28
C GLY A 52 -0.72 6.02 17.68
N SER A 53 0.08 6.78 18.44
CA SER A 53 0.82 7.95 17.93
C SER A 53 1.89 7.63 16.88
N LYS A 54 2.14 6.34 16.62
CA LYS A 54 3.04 5.79 15.61
C LYS A 54 2.28 4.64 14.95
N ASP A 55 1.22 4.92 14.21
CA ASP A 55 0.34 3.99 13.46
C ASP A 55 -0.40 2.87 14.24
N GLY A 56 0.04 2.48 15.44
CA GLY A 56 -0.66 1.44 16.19
C GLY A 56 -0.50 0.02 15.62
N ASP A 57 0.33 -0.15 14.59
CA ASP A 57 0.46 -1.39 13.86
C ASP A 57 1.47 -2.34 14.51
N MET A 58 1.40 -3.60 14.10
CA MET A 58 2.37 -4.61 14.44
C MET A 58 3.04 -5.10 13.17
N HIS A 59 4.31 -4.73 12.98
CA HIS A 59 5.10 -5.13 11.83
C HIS A 59 5.69 -6.52 12.03
N VAL A 60 5.58 -7.33 10.98
CA VAL A 60 5.99 -8.72 10.96
C VAL A 60 6.78 -8.94 9.68
N ALA A 61 8.11 -9.04 9.82
CA ALA A 61 8.97 -9.41 8.72
C ALA A 61 8.87 -10.90 8.44
N GLY A 62 8.82 -11.24 7.17
CA GLY A 62 8.70 -12.62 6.76
C GLY A 62 8.57 -12.75 5.26
N ARG A 63 8.06 -13.91 4.87
CA ARG A 63 8.15 -14.38 3.49
C ARG A 63 7.15 -15.47 3.20
N ALA A 64 6.74 -15.57 1.95
CA ALA A 64 5.80 -16.59 1.49
C ALA A 64 6.08 -16.98 0.02
N PRO A 65 5.96 -18.28 -0.34
CA PRO A 65 6.16 -18.74 -1.71
C PRO A 65 5.24 -18.10 -2.74
N GLU A 66 4.04 -17.70 -2.34
CA GLU A 66 3.06 -17.04 -3.20
C GLU A 66 3.47 -15.62 -3.62
N ILE A 67 4.42 -15.04 -2.90
CA ILE A 67 4.91 -13.66 -3.07
C ILE A 67 6.31 -13.66 -3.67
N GLY A 68 7.22 -14.47 -3.12
CA GLY A 68 8.62 -14.53 -3.58
C GLY A 68 9.41 -13.24 -3.37
N LEU A 69 9.00 -12.37 -2.45
CA LEU A 69 9.71 -11.15 -2.06
C LEU A 69 9.81 -11.09 -0.52
N ALA A 70 10.85 -10.41 -0.02
CA ALA A 70 10.86 -9.97 1.37
C ALA A 70 9.59 -9.14 1.62
N THR A 71 8.85 -9.51 2.66
CA THR A 71 7.51 -8.96 2.92
C THR A 71 7.42 -8.50 4.36
N VAL A 72 6.79 -7.35 4.58
CA VAL A 72 6.29 -6.96 5.89
C VAL A 72 4.78 -7.15 5.91
N ALA A 73 4.27 -7.97 6.82
CA ALA A 73 2.85 -8.09 7.08
C ALA A 73 2.50 -7.26 8.32
N GLU A 74 1.37 -6.56 8.30
CA GLU A 74 1.01 -5.61 9.35
C GLU A 74 -0.39 -5.87 9.89
N ILE A 75 -0.49 -6.10 11.21
CA ILE A 75 -1.80 -6.03 11.88
C ILE A 75 -2.07 -4.56 12.17
N GLN A 76 -3.11 -4.00 11.57
CA GLN A 76 -3.58 -2.66 11.90
C GLN A 76 -4.20 -2.63 13.29
N ASN A 77 -4.04 -1.54 14.06
CA ASN A 77 -4.64 -1.42 15.40
C ASN A 77 -4.33 -2.62 16.33
N ALA A 78 -3.12 -3.16 16.27
CA ALA A 78 -2.79 -4.49 16.78
C ALA A 78 -2.97 -4.66 18.30
N LYS A 79 -2.99 -3.56 19.06
CA LYS A 79 -3.28 -3.59 20.51
C LYS A 79 -4.65 -4.20 20.83
N SER A 80 -5.60 -4.14 19.90
CA SER A 80 -6.95 -4.69 20.07
C SER A 80 -7.05 -6.21 19.90
N VAL A 81 -5.99 -6.86 19.39
CA VAL A 81 -5.99 -8.29 19.04
C VAL A 81 -4.78 -9.03 19.63
N PRO A 82 -4.63 -9.07 20.97
CA PRO A 82 -3.45 -9.67 21.62
C PRO A 82 -3.23 -11.14 21.24
N ALA A 83 -4.30 -11.91 21.00
CA ALA A 83 -4.17 -13.32 20.58
C ALA A 83 -3.49 -13.49 19.22
N ALA A 84 -3.68 -12.55 18.28
CA ALA A 84 -3.01 -12.57 16.99
C ALA A 84 -1.53 -12.18 17.12
N VAL A 85 -1.24 -11.20 17.99
CA VAL A 85 0.14 -10.80 18.33
C VAL A 85 0.89 -11.97 18.97
N ASP A 86 0.28 -12.65 19.94
CA ASP A 86 0.86 -13.81 20.62
C ASP A 86 1.13 -14.97 19.63
N ALA A 87 0.21 -15.20 18.68
CA ALA A 87 0.39 -16.22 17.65
C ALA A 87 1.60 -15.94 16.73
N ILE A 88 1.85 -14.67 16.40
CA ILE A 88 3.02 -14.26 15.62
C ILE A 88 4.30 -14.46 16.42
N HIS A 89 4.32 -14.03 17.69
CA HIS A 89 5.49 -14.23 18.56
C HIS A 89 5.81 -15.70 18.80
N ALA A 90 4.80 -16.56 18.88
CA ALA A 90 5.00 -18.01 19.02
C ALA A 90 5.67 -18.65 17.78
N LEU A 91 5.56 -18.02 16.61
CA LEU A 91 6.11 -18.52 15.34
C LEU A 91 7.41 -17.83 14.93
N GLU A 92 7.74 -16.68 15.52
CA GLU A 92 8.92 -15.88 15.21
C GLU A 92 10.20 -16.72 15.21
N GLY A 93 10.87 -16.81 14.06
CA GLY A 93 12.15 -17.51 13.90
C GLY A 93 12.07 -19.04 13.97
N THR A 94 10.88 -19.63 14.09
CA THR A 94 10.71 -21.10 14.16
C THR A 94 10.84 -21.78 12.79
N GLY A 95 10.69 -21.01 11.71
CA GLY A 95 10.61 -21.53 10.34
C GLY A 95 9.27 -22.19 9.99
N GLN A 96 8.31 -22.25 10.92
CA GLN A 96 6.96 -22.73 10.66
C GLN A 96 6.14 -21.68 9.92
N SER A 97 5.24 -22.12 9.03
CA SER A 97 4.33 -21.25 8.31
C SER A 97 2.97 -21.14 8.99
N ILE A 98 2.33 -19.98 8.89
CA ILE A 98 0.94 -19.74 9.26
C ILE A 98 0.14 -19.30 8.03
N ALA A 99 -1.08 -19.81 7.92
CA ALA A 99 -2.02 -19.35 6.89
C ALA A 99 -2.39 -17.90 7.20
N LEU A 100 -2.21 -17.02 6.22
CA LEU A 100 -2.44 -15.59 6.35
C LEU A 100 -3.15 -15.08 5.10
N SER A 101 -4.17 -14.24 5.27
CA SER A 101 -4.71 -13.43 4.19
C SER A 101 -4.80 -11.96 4.58
N GLY A 102 -4.67 -11.08 3.60
CA GLY A 102 -4.70 -9.64 3.85
C GLY A 102 -4.69 -8.84 2.56
N VAL A 103 -4.73 -7.51 2.70
CA VAL A 103 -4.56 -6.59 1.57
C VAL A 103 -3.12 -6.65 1.11
N TRP A 104 -2.89 -6.93 -0.18
CA TRP A 104 -1.53 -6.83 -0.72
C TRP A 104 -1.23 -5.41 -1.17
N ARG A 105 0.03 -5.02 -1.02
CA ARG A 105 0.52 -3.70 -1.39
C ARG A 105 1.93 -3.80 -1.97
N ILE A 106 2.16 -3.07 -3.05
CA ILE A 106 3.51 -2.72 -3.51
C ILE A 106 3.65 -1.22 -3.32
N TRP A 107 4.60 -0.78 -2.51
CA TRP A 107 4.81 0.64 -2.24
C TRP A 107 6.26 0.95 -1.85
N PRO A 108 6.90 1.96 -2.49
CA PRO A 108 8.23 2.43 -2.10
C PRO A 108 8.12 3.37 -0.89
N GLU A 109 7.77 2.84 0.27
CA GLU A 109 7.61 3.63 1.50
C GLU A 109 8.95 4.21 1.95
N HIS A 110 9.96 3.35 2.00
CA HIS A 110 11.31 3.68 2.44
C HIS A 110 12.24 3.68 1.23
N GLY A 111 13.01 4.75 1.03
CA GLY A 111 14.06 4.75 0.01
C GLY A 111 15.32 4.06 0.52
N GLY A 112 16.19 3.64 -0.38
CA GLY A 112 17.52 3.15 0.01
C GLY A 112 18.39 2.56 -1.09
N ASP A 113 18.08 2.83 -2.36
CA ASP A 113 18.78 2.23 -3.51
C ASP A 113 18.73 0.68 -3.47
N ASN A 114 17.59 0.13 -3.05
CA ASN A 114 17.42 -1.31 -2.87
C ASN A 114 16.96 -2.00 -4.16
N SER A 115 17.28 -3.28 -4.28
CA SER A 115 16.78 -4.15 -5.35
C SER A 115 15.95 -5.28 -4.77
N HIS A 116 14.70 -5.36 -5.20
CA HIS A 116 13.70 -6.33 -4.80
C HIS A 116 13.39 -7.21 -6.00
N ILE A 117 14.00 -8.39 -6.06
CA ILE A 117 13.85 -9.31 -7.19
C ILE A 117 12.95 -10.45 -6.73
N GLN A 118 11.81 -10.63 -7.39
CA GLN A 118 10.91 -11.74 -7.08
C GLN A 118 11.61 -13.07 -7.36
N GLN A 119 11.61 -13.97 -6.39
CA GLN A 119 12.24 -15.28 -6.47
C GLN A 119 11.17 -16.37 -6.63
N SER A 120 11.60 -17.56 -7.01
CA SER A 120 10.78 -18.76 -6.84
C SER A 120 10.81 -19.20 -5.37
N GLY A 121 9.66 -19.66 -4.85
CA GLY A 121 9.54 -20.01 -3.44
C GLY A 121 9.56 -18.79 -2.52
N ALA A 122 9.73 -19.00 -1.22
CA ALA A 122 9.65 -17.92 -0.23
C ALA A 122 10.87 -16.98 -0.24
N GLY A 123 11.96 -17.37 -0.90
CA GLY A 123 13.24 -16.67 -0.81
C GLY A 123 13.96 -16.91 0.52
N SER A 124 15.05 -16.17 0.73
CA SER A 124 15.95 -16.33 1.89
C SER A 124 15.33 -15.70 3.15
N PRO A 125 15.55 -16.30 4.34
CA PRO A 125 15.18 -15.68 5.60
C PRO A 125 15.85 -14.31 5.77
N TYR A 126 15.19 -13.40 6.47
CA TYR A 126 15.83 -12.17 6.94
C TYR A 126 16.83 -12.48 8.06
N GLU A 127 18.10 -12.09 7.87
CA GLU A 127 19.20 -12.32 8.84
C GLU A 127 19.74 -11.00 9.46
N GLY A 128 19.11 -9.86 9.17
CA GLY A 128 19.56 -8.56 9.66
C GLY A 128 19.35 -8.36 11.16
N PRO A 129 20.06 -7.38 11.77
CA PRO A 129 19.78 -7.02 13.16
C PRO A 129 18.32 -6.58 13.27
N THR A 130 17.63 -7.00 14.33
CA THR A 130 16.33 -6.40 14.71
C THR A 130 16.51 -4.89 14.68
N PRO A 131 15.81 -4.17 13.80
CA PRO A 131 14.36 -4.12 13.72
C PRO A 131 13.71 -5.05 12.69
N THR A 132 12.39 -5.19 12.79
CA THR A 132 11.58 -6.15 12.02
C THR A 132 11.03 -5.53 10.74
N ASN A 133 11.83 -4.63 10.17
CA ASN A 133 11.50 -3.87 8.98
C ASN A 133 12.69 -3.99 8.00
N PRO A 134 12.83 -5.13 7.30
CA PRO A 134 13.81 -5.27 6.24
C PRO A 134 13.55 -4.25 5.13
N PRO A 135 14.54 -3.90 4.30
CA PRO A 135 14.26 -3.22 3.05
C PRO A 135 13.24 -4.03 2.24
N HIS A 136 12.06 -3.44 2.03
CA HIS A 136 10.94 -4.10 1.39
C HIS A 136 10.14 -3.07 0.58
N VAL A 137 9.43 -3.58 -0.42
CA VAL A 137 8.43 -2.82 -1.18
C VAL A 137 7.11 -3.58 -1.25
N PHE A 138 7.07 -4.85 -0.83
CA PHE A 138 5.87 -5.65 -0.80
C PHE A 138 5.40 -5.80 0.64
N GLU A 139 4.11 -5.57 0.84
CA GLU A 139 3.45 -5.68 2.13
C GLU A 139 2.18 -6.52 2.03
N ILE A 140 1.83 -7.17 3.14
CA ILE A 140 0.44 -7.55 3.42
C ILE A 140 -0.07 -6.63 4.52
N HIS A 141 -0.68 -5.53 4.10
CA HIS A 141 -1.06 -4.43 4.96
C HIS A 141 -2.45 -3.94 4.56
N PRO A 142 -3.48 -4.14 5.41
CA PRO A 142 -3.46 -4.90 6.68
C PRO A 142 -3.69 -6.40 6.51
N ILE A 143 -3.29 -7.18 7.52
CA ILE A 143 -3.69 -8.58 7.69
C ILE A 143 -5.18 -8.64 8.05
N LEU A 144 -5.93 -9.50 7.35
CA LEU A 144 -7.37 -9.71 7.53
C LEU A 144 -7.68 -11.04 8.20
N ASN A 145 -6.85 -12.07 7.98
CA ASN A 145 -6.96 -13.34 8.66
C ASN A 145 -5.58 -13.89 9.02
N LEU A 146 -5.45 -14.43 10.23
CA LEU A 146 -4.23 -15.06 10.71
C LEU A 146 -4.55 -16.40 11.39
N GLY A 147 -4.21 -17.50 10.75
CA GLY A 147 -4.44 -18.85 11.30
C GLY A 147 -5.92 -19.11 11.62
N GLY A 148 -6.84 -18.52 10.87
CA GLY A 148 -8.29 -18.60 11.10
C GLY A 148 -8.86 -17.50 12.00
N GLN A 149 -8.02 -16.67 12.65
CA GLN A 149 -8.48 -15.50 13.40
C GLN A 149 -8.88 -14.38 12.44
N ASP A 150 -10.12 -13.90 12.52
CA ASP A 150 -10.59 -12.75 11.76
C ASP A 150 -10.08 -11.44 12.37
N LEU A 151 -9.33 -10.69 11.57
CA LEU A 151 -8.73 -9.40 11.92
C LEU A 151 -9.34 -8.26 11.10
N SER A 152 -10.33 -8.53 10.23
CA SER A 152 -11.05 -7.49 9.50
C SER A 152 -11.66 -6.38 10.38
N PRO A 153 -12.08 -6.62 11.64
CA PRO A 153 -12.57 -5.55 12.52
C PRO A 153 -11.49 -4.54 12.94
N THR A 154 -10.21 -4.84 12.69
CA THR A 154 -9.11 -3.92 13.00
C THR A 154 -8.96 -2.79 11.98
N LEU A 155 -9.62 -2.90 10.82
CA LEU A 155 -9.63 -1.89 9.76
C LEU A 155 -10.57 -0.73 10.13
N GLN A 156 -10.04 0.16 10.94
CA GLN A 156 -10.71 1.34 11.45
C GLN A 156 -9.69 2.47 11.69
N PRO A 157 -10.14 3.74 11.81
CA PRO A 157 -9.27 4.83 12.20
C PRO A 157 -8.43 4.50 13.44
N ILE A 158 -7.16 4.92 13.42
CA ILE A 158 -6.20 4.56 14.46
C ILE A 158 -6.30 5.58 15.60
N GLN A 159 -6.65 5.10 16.79
CA GLN A 159 -6.82 5.99 17.94
C GLN A 159 -5.48 6.66 18.34
N GLY A 160 -5.47 8.00 18.30
CA GLY A 160 -4.31 8.81 18.70
C GLY A 160 -3.22 8.91 17.63
N PHE A 161 -3.50 8.45 16.41
CA PHE A 161 -2.65 8.70 15.25
C PHE A 161 -3.00 10.05 14.62
N GLU A 162 -1.99 10.75 14.14
CA GLU A 162 -2.18 11.92 13.29
C GLU A 162 -1.98 11.46 11.85
N GLU A 163 -3.08 11.43 11.09
CA GLU A 163 -3.03 10.97 9.71
C GLU A 163 -2.22 11.91 8.84
N LYS A 164 -1.77 11.40 7.70
CA LYS A 164 -1.09 12.22 6.72
C LYS A 164 -2.09 13.16 6.04
N ASP A 165 -1.65 14.41 5.88
CA ASP A 165 -2.39 15.41 5.13
C ASP A 165 -2.57 14.94 3.67
N ALA A 166 -3.82 15.01 3.20
CA ALA A 166 -4.18 14.53 1.87
C ALA A 166 -3.54 15.34 0.75
N GLU A 167 -3.48 16.66 0.90
CA GLU A 167 -2.95 17.56 -0.13
C GLU A 167 -1.47 17.24 -0.38
N ASP A 168 -0.69 17.09 0.70
CA ASP A 168 0.72 16.70 0.64
C ASP A 168 0.90 15.28 0.06
N ALA A 169 0.09 14.33 0.53
CA ALA A 169 0.19 12.93 0.11
C ALA A 169 -0.13 12.77 -1.39
N PHE A 170 -1.31 13.20 -1.85
CA PHE A 170 -1.72 13.08 -3.24
C PHE A 170 -0.84 13.92 -4.17
N SER A 171 -0.40 15.10 -3.74
CA SER A 171 0.60 15.89 -4.46
C SER A 171 1.89 15.11 -4.72
N ARG A 172 2.36 14.35 -3.73
CA ARG A 172 3.57 13.54 -3.88
C ARG A 172 3.33 12.32 -4.76
N TYR A 173 2.15 11.69 -4.66
CA TYR A 173 1.79 10.54 -5.49
C TYR A 173 1.76 10.91 -6.98
N GLU A 174 1.08 12.01 -7.33
CA GLU A 174 0.93 12.49 -8.71
C GLU A 174 2.26 12.95 -9.33
N ARG A 175 3.21 13.42 -8.50
CA ARG A 175 4.51 13.93 -8.95
C ARG A 175 5.63 12.89 -8.90
N SER A 176 5.39 11.71 -8.31
CA SER A 176 6.44 10.70 -8.17
C SER A 176 6.84 10.10 -9.51
N THR A 177 8.16 9.98 -9.72
CA THR A 177 8.75 9.38 -10.90
C THR A 177 8.62 7.86 -10.86
N PHE A 178 8.23 7.26 -11.98
CA PHE A 178 8.06 5.82 -12.11
C PHE A 178 8.44 5.38 -13.52
N GLU A 179 9.27 4.35 -13.63
CA GLU A 179 9.70 3.80 -14.92
C GLU A 179 9.44 2.30 -14.98
N ILE A 180 8.81 1.87 -16.07
CA ILE A 180 8.50 0.47 -16.38
C ILE A 180 9.41 -0.01 -17.50
N MET A 181 10.19 -1.05 -17.23
CA MET A 181 11.07 -1.72 -18.18
C MET A 181 10.59 -3.17 -18.35
N PRO A 182 9.66 -3.44 -19.28
CA PRO A 182 9.14 -4.78 -19.49
C PRO A 182 10.15 -5.68 -20.22
N SER A 183 10.21 -6.95 -19.83
CA SER A 183 10.81 -8.05 -20.61
C SER A 183 9.72 -9.06 -21.01
N GLU A 184 10.13 -10.21 -21.55
CA GLU A 184 9.22 -11.27 -21.98
C GLU A 184 8.36 -11.82 -20.83
N ASP A 185 8.99 -12.17 -19.70
CA ASP A 185 8.38 -12.84 -18.56
C ASP A 185 8.42 -12.00 -17.27
N ARG A 186 9.20 -10.91 -17.25
CA ARG A 186 9.36 -10.03 -16.10
C ARG A 186 9.09 -8.58 -16.42
N VAL A 187 8.95 -7.79 -15.37
CA VAL A 187 8.84 -6.34 -15.42
C VAL A 187 9.73 -5.77 -14.36
N ARG A 188 10.67 -4.91 -14.77
CA ARG A 188 11.44 -4.09 -13.83
C ARG A 188 10.76 -2.74 -13.68
N MET A 189 10.51 -2.33 -12.44
CA MET A 189 9.93 -1.06 -12.06
C MET A 189 10.97 -0.29 -11.25
N ARG A 190 11.31 0.92 -11.69
CA ARG A 190 12.15 1.85 -10.93
C ARG A 190 11.23 2.88 -10.28
N MET A 191 11.30 2.96 -8.96
CA MET A 191 10.35 3.69 -8.13
C MET A 191 11.12 4.58 -7.17
N ARG A 192 10.76 5.85 -7.11
CA ARG A 192 11.34 6.75 -6.10
C ARG A 192 10.55 6.65 -4.80
N MET A 193 11.23 6.82 -3.67
CA MET A 193 10.59 6.87 -2.35
C MET A 193 9.43 7.88 -2.32
N VAL A 194 8.25 7.40 -1.91
CA VAL A 194 7.04 8.20 -1.77
C VAL A 194 6.65 8.41 -0.31
N GLY A 195 6.78 7.39 0.55
CA GLY A 195 6.28 7.46 1.93
C GLY A 195 4.75 7.58 2.00
N TYR A 196 4.24 8.16 3.09
CA TYR A 196 2.82 8.47 3.33
C TYR A 196 1.87 7.25 3.23
N ASN A 197 1.80 6.44 4.29
CA ASN A 197 0.91 5.27 4.36
C ASN A 197 -0.54 5.67 4.61
N TYR A 198 -0.88 6.08 5.82
CA TYR A 198 -2.24 6.36 6.24
C TYR A 198 -2.64 7.80 5.93
N VAL A 199 -3.52 7.97 4.94
CA VAL A 199 -4.04 9.28 4.52
C VAL A 199 -5.53 9.38 4.81
N LYS A 200 -5.93 10.49 5.45
CA LYS A 200 -7.34 10.83 5.66
C LYS A 200 -7.81 11.72 4.52
N PHE A 201 -8.84 11.32 3.78
CA PHE A 201 -9.37 12.09 2.65
C PHE A 201 -10.87 11.86 2.46
N MET A 202 -11.53 12.81 1.81
CA MET A 202 -12.92 12.68 1.40
C MET A 202 -12.99 12.07 0.00
N LEU A 203 -13.70 10.96 -0.13
CA LEU A 203 -13.96 10.30 -1.41
C LEU A 203 -15.32 10.78 -1.95
N LYS A 204 -15.41 11.10 -3.24
CA LYS A 204 -16.67 11.24 -3.98
C LYS A 204 -16.80 10.14 -5.02
N LEU A 205 -17.80 9.27 -4.89
CA LEU A 205 -18.00 8.13 -5.78
C LEU A 205 -18.35 8.59 -7.20
N ARG A 206 -17.57 8.16 -8.20
CA ARG A 206 -17.78 8.53 -9.62
C ARG A 206 -18.31 7.37 -10.44
N LYS A 207 -17.78 6.18 -10.21
CA LYS A 207 -18.12 4.97 -10.96
C LYS A 207 -17.87 3.73 -10.11
N ARG A 208 -18.69 2.70 -10.28
CA ARG A 208 -18.48 1.37 -9.72
C ARG A 208 -17.89 0.44 -10.78
N PHE A 209 -16.94 -0.41 -10.39
CA PHE A 209 -16.46 -1.50 -11.24
C PHE A 209 -17.21 -2.79 -10.91
N HIS A 210 -16.87 -3.88 -11.60
CA HIS A 210 -17.37 -5.20 -11.23
C HIS A 210 -16.85 -5.57 -9.84
N ARG A 211 -17.73 -6.13 -9.01
CA ARG A 211 -17.39 -6.66 -7.70
C ARG A 211 -16.89 -8.09 -7.85
N GLU A 212 -15.75 -8.37 -7.23
CA GLU A 212 -15.12 -9.69 -7.14
C GLU A 212 -15.37 -10.28 -5.75
N ASP A 213 -14.99 -11.55 -5.55
CA ASP A 213 -15.15 -12.23 -4.25
C ASP A 213 -14.42 -11.53 -3.10
N ASP A 214 -13.27 -10.90 -3.36
CA ASP A 214 -12.47 -10.22 -2.33
C ASP A 214 -12.81 -8.73 -2.17
N GLY A 215 -13.80 -8.22 -2.91
CA GLY A 215 -14.33 -6.87 -2.74
C GLY A 215 -14.58 -6.14 -4.05
N GLU A 216 -14.60 -4.81 -3.98
CA GLU A 216 -14.99 -3.96 -5.10
C GLU A 216 -13.97 -2.83 -5.27
N PHE A 217 -13.61 -2.56 -6.52
CA PHE A 217 -12.99 -1.28 -6.87
C PHE A 217 -14.08 -0.29 -7.30
N VAL A 218 -13.86 0.98 -6.99
CA VAL A 218 -14.61 2.11 -7.55
C VAL A 218 -13.64 3.10 -8.17
N SER A 219 -14.15 3.99 -9.01
CA SER A 219 -13.46 5.22 -9.41
C SER A 219 -14.08 6.38 -8.64
N ALA A 220 -13.22 7.27 -8.15
CA ALA A 220 -13.59 8.33 -7.24
C ALA A 220 -12.79 9.60 -7.49
N ALA A 221 -13.42 10.74 -7.24
CA ALA A 221 -12.71 12.00 -7.04
C ALA A 221 -12.27 12.09 -5.58
N ILE A 222 -11.07 12.59 -5.34
CA ILE A 222 -10.46 12.69 -4.01
C ILE A 222 -10.37 14.15 -3.62
N TYR A 223 -10.92 14.48 -2.45
CA TYR A 223 -10.93 15.80 -1.88
C TYR A 223 -10.15 15.84 -0.56
N SER A 224 -9.68 17.02 -0.19
CA SER A 224 -9.15 17.32 1.14
C SER A 224 -10.14 16.88 2.24
N ALA A 225 -9.60 16.43 3.37
CA ALA A 225 -10.37 16.10 4.56
C ALA A 225 -10.56 17.29 5.53
N LYS A 226 -10.04 18.48 5.17
CA LYS A 226 -10.18 19.70 5.98
C LYS A 226 -11.66 20.13 5.97
N GLU A 227 -12.25 20.33 7.15
CA GLU A 227 -13.68 20.61 7.30
C GLU A 227 -14.08 21.96 6.68
N ASP A 228 -13.17 22.93 6.68
CA ASP A 228 -13.33 24.28 6.17
C ASP A 228 -12.94 24.43 4.68
N GLU A 229 -12.23 23.46 4.12
CA GLU A 229 -11.72 23.52 2.75
C GLU A 229 -11.64 22.12 2.11
N GLN A 230 -12.75 21.69 1.50
CA GLN A 230 -12.81 20.45 0.71
C GLN A 230 -12.35 20.72 -0.73
N GLU A 231 -11.07 21.00 -0.90
CA GLU A 231 -10.46 21.17 -2.24
C GLU A 231 -10.39 19.83 -2.99
N LEU A 232 -10.67 19.85 -4.29
CA LEU A 232 -10.48 18.71 -5.18
C LEU A 232 -8.99 18.46 -5.45
N LEU A 233 -8.46 17.34 -4.97
CA LEU A 233 -7.05 16.97 -5.11
C LEU A 233 -6.80 16.08 -6.33
N VAL A 234 -7.71 15.13 -6.60
CA VAL A 234 -7.59 14.17 -7.72
C VAL A 234 -8.95 13.95 -8.38
N HIS A 235 -9.04 14.12 -9.69
CA HIS A 235 -10.31 14.00 -10.42
C HIS A 235 -10.84 12.56 -10.55
N ASP A 236 -9.94 11.59 -10.70
CA ASP A 236 -10.30 10.20 -10.91
C ASP A 236 -9.19 9.28 -10.39
N ARG A 237 -9.51 8.50 -9.36
CA ARG A 237 -8.60 7.53 -8.75
C ARG A 237 -9.36 6.25 -8.44
N ARG A 238 -8.72 5.11 -8.73
CA ARG A 238 -9.24 3.79 -8.34
C ARG A 238 -9.09 3.62 -6.82
N VAL A 239 -10.19 3.26 -6.16
CA VAL A 239 -10.22 3.00 -4.72
C VAL A 239 -10.82 1.63 -4.46
N GLY A 240 -10.12 0.81 -3.68
CA GLY A 240 -10.47 -0.57 -3.38
C GLY A 240 -11.10 -0.73 -1.99
N PHE A 241 -12.15 -1.54 -1.91
CA PHE A 241 -12.88 -1.86 -0.68
C PHE A 241 -12.96 -3.36 -0.49
N VAL A 242 -12.30 -3.87 0.55
CA VAL A 242 -12.20 -5.31 0.82
C VAL A 242 -13.51 -5.86 1.36
N ALA A 243 -14.00 -6.94 0.76
CA ALA A 243 -15.25 -7.58 1.14
C ALA A 243 -15.35 -7.85 2.66
N GLY A 244 -16.48 -7.43 3.26
CA GLY A 244 -16.80 -7.72 4.67
C GLY A 244 -16.12 -6.82 5.70
N THR A 245 -15.29 -5.87 5.26
CA THR A 245 -14.69 -4.86 6.14
C THR A 245 -15.64 -3.68 6.37
N ALA A 246 -15.41 -2.90 7.44
CA ALA A 246 -16.23 -1.71 7.71
C ALA A 246 -16.27 -0.70 6.53
N PRO A 247 -15.14 -0.39 5.84
CA PRO A 247 -15.18 0.42 4.63
C PRO A 247 -16.04 -0.17 3.51
N ASP A 248 -16.01 -1.49 3.30
CA ASP A 248 -16.83 -2.15 2.27
C ASP A 248 -18.33 -2.17 2.62
N GLU A 249 -18.69 -2.39 3.88
CA GLU A 249 -20.10 -2.30 4.25
C GLU A 249 -20.63 -0.87 4.07
N LYS A 250 -19.80 0.13 4.37
CA LYS A 250 -20.20 1.52 4.18
C LYS A 250 -20.36 1.88 2.72
N GLN A 251 -19.38 1.56 1.88
CA GLN A 251 -19.39 1.98 0.47
C GLN A 251 -20.61 1.43 -0.30
N LYS A 252 -21.12 0.24 0.06
CA LYS A 252 -22.29 -0.38 -0.59
C LYS A 252 -23.53 0.51 -0.55
N SER A 253 -23.65 1.37 0.46
CA SER A 253 -24.77 2.30 0.62
C SER A 253 -24.66 3.55 -0.27
N LEU A 254 -23.47 3.84 -0.83
CA LEU A 254 -23.23 5.06 -1.61
C LEU A 254 -23.80 4.96 -3.02
N GLN A 255 -24.39 6.06 -3.48
CA GLN A 255 -24.72 6.29 -4.88
C GLN A 255 -23.61 7.10 -5.56
N VAL A 256 -23.56 7.04 -6.89
CA VAL A 256 -22.65 7.90 -7.66
C VAL A 256 -22.97 9.36 -7.36
N GLY A 257 -21.96 10.12 -6.94
CA GLY A 257 -22.08 11.49 -6.46
C GLY A 257 -21.97 11.64 -4.94
N ASP A 258 -22.25 10.57 -4.18
CA ASP A 258 -22.14 10.59 -2.71
C ASP A 258 -20.69 10.59 -2.25
N CYS A 259 -20.50 11.06 -1.01
CA CYS A 259 -19.19 11.15 -0.39
C CYS A 259 -19.06 10.40 0.92
N MET A 260 -17.81 10.09 1.27
CA MET A 260 -17.44 9.33 2.46
C MET A 260 -16.03 9.71 2.90
N LEU A 261 -15.86 10.04 4.17
CA LEU A 261 -14.57 10.29 4.78
C LEU A 261 -13.88 8.98 5.16
N LEU A 262 -12.67 8.78 4.64
CA LEU A 262 -11.95 7.52 4.72
C LEU A 262 -10.55 7.69 5.27
N LEU A 263 -10.04 6.60 5.82
CA LEU A 263 -8.62 6.33 5.98
C LEU A 263 -8.20 5.36 4.88
N GLY A 264 -7.21 5.73 4.08
CA GLY A 264 -6.71 4.87 3.02
C GLY A 264 -5.19 4.76 3.00
N ILE A 265 -4.72 3.68 2.38
CA ILE A 265 -3.30 3.45 2.08
C ILE A 265 -3.10 3.33 0.57
N PRO A 266 -2.01 3.89 0.01
CA PRO A 266 -1.76 3.81 -1.40
C PRO A 266 -1.03 2.52 -1.78
N ARG A 267 -1.22 2.03 -3.00
CA ARG A 267 -0.36 0.98 -3.59
C ARG A 267 -0.20 1.20 -5.08
N VAL A 268 0.79 0.53 -5.68
CA VAL A 268 0.94 0.50 -7.13
C VAL A 268 -0.27 -0.19 -7.78
N ASP A 269 -0.92 0.51 -8.71
CA ASP A 269 -2.00 -0.02 -9.54
C ASP A 269 -1.42 -0.94 -10.62
N LEU A 270 -1.43 -2.23 -10.33
CA LEU A 270 -0.93 -3.27 -11.25
C LEU A 270 -1.78 -3.40 -12.52
N ALA A 271 -3.04 -2.94 -12.53
CA ALA A 271 -3.85 -2.94 -13.75
C ALA A 271 -3.40 -1.84 -14.70
N LEU A 272 -3.10 -0.66 -14.17
CA LEU A 272 -2.51 0.42 -14.94
C LEU A 272 -1.07 0.09 -15.38
N VAL A 273 -0.28 -0.61 -14.56
CA VAL A 273 1.03 -1.14 -14.98
C VAL A 273 0.87 -2.12 -16.16
N SER A 274 -0.02 -3.12 -16.04
CA SER A 274 -0.34 -4.08 -17.11
C SER A 274 -0.76 -3.36 -18.40
N TRP A 275 -1.61 -2.35 -18.28
CA TRP A 275 -2.03 -1.52 -19.41
C TRP A 275 -0.84 -0.76 -20.04
N ARG A 276 -0.01 -0.09 -19.24
CA ARG A 276 1.17 0.66 -19.73
C ARG A 276 2.15 -0.24 -20.48
N ILE A 277 2.39 -1.46 -19.98
CA ILE A 277 3.24 -2.45 -20.65
C ILE A 277 2.71 -2.80 -22.05
N LYS A 278 1.39 -2.98 -22.18
CA LYS A 278 0.75 -3.30 -23.47
C LYS A 278 0.85 -2.15 -24.48
N HIS A 279 0.79 -0.91 -24.02
CA HIS A 279 0.76 0.27 -24.89
C HIS A 279 2.17 0.80 -25.22
N GLY A 280 3.13 0.62 -24.32
CA GLY A 280 4.51 1.05 -24.52
C GLY A 280 4.67 2.57 -24.62
N GLY A 281 5.77 3.01 -25.25
CA GLY A 281 6.07 4.42 -25.48
C GLY A 281 6.20 5.23 -24.18
N ASP A 282 5.72 6.48 -24.21
CA ASP A 282 5.81 7.41 -23.07
C ASP A 282 5.04 6.93 -21.84
N ALA A 283 4.02 6.06 -22.02
CA ALA A 283 3.24 5.51 -20.93
C ALA A 283 4.08 4.73 -19.91
N LEU A 284 5.23 4.19 -20.34
CA LEU A 284 6.19 3.50 -19.47
C LEU A 284 6.92 4.45 -18.49
N ARG A 285 6.84 5.77 -18.70
CA ARG A 285 7.54 6.80 -17.92
C ARG A 285 6.61 7.85 -17.29
N TRP A 286 5.28 7.67 -17.42
CA TRP A 286 4.32 8.52 -16.73
C TRP A 286 4.50 8.42 -15.21
N SER A 287 3.94 9.39 -14.47
CA SER A 287 3.94 9.38 -13.01
C SER A 287 3.42 8.06 -12.42
N MET A 288 3.73 7.84 -11.15
CA MET A 288 3.43 6.60 -10.45
C MET A 288 1.99 6.12 -10.70
N PRO A 289 1.79 4.89 -11.22
CA PRO A 289 0.46 4.30 -11.31
C PRO A 289 0.06 3.85 -9.92
N TYR A 290 -0.77 4.63 -9.24
CA TYR A 290 -1.25 4.28 -7.90
C TYR A 290 -2.77 4.16 -7.83
N GLU A 291 -3.21 3.44 -6.82
CA GLU A 291 -4.59 3.31 -6.36
C GLU A 291 -4.61 3.38 -4.84
N ILE A 292 -5.78 3.58 -4.26
CA ILE A 292 -5.95 3.62 -2.80
C ILE A 292 -6.73 2.40 -2.34
N ILE A 293 -6.37 1.81 -1.20
CA ILE A 293 -7.19 0.83 -0.49
C ILE A 293 -7.77 1.50 0.74
N ALA A 294 -9.08 1.39 0.93
CA ALA A 294 -9.75 1.88 2.12
C ALA A 294 -9.50 0.91 3.29
N VAL A 295 -8.94 1.43 4.37
CA VAL A 295 -8.55 0.66 5.58
C VAL A 295 -9.18 1.22 6.87
N GLY A 296 -10.00 2.24 6.74
CA GLY A 296 -10.83 2.76 7.82
C GLY A 296 -11.87 3.73 7.27
N VAL A 297 -12.92 3.97 8.05
CA VAL A 297 -14.00 4.90 7.73
C VAL A 297 -14.32 5.72 8.97
N TYR A 298 -14.53 7.03 8.80
CA TYR A 298 -14.79 7.95 9.92
C TYR A 298 -16.28 8.20 10.14
N ASP A 299 -17.07 8.18 9.07
CA ASP A 299 -18.45 8.66 9.13
C ASP A 299 -19.46 7.52 9.36
N ASP A 300 -20.38 7.73 10.30
CA ASP A 300 -21.56 6.88 10.48
C ASP A 300 -22.60 7.07 9.36
N ALA A 301 -22.57 8.20 8.63
CA ALA A 301 -23.52 8.58 7.55
C ALA A 301 -22.79 9.18 6.33
N PRO A 302 -23.30 9.02 5.09
CA PRO A 302 -22.73 9.71 3.93
C PRO A 302 -22.78 11.24 4.10
N THR A 303 -21.73 11.92 3.65
CA THR A 303 -21.60 13.39 3.75
C THR A 303 -21.74 13.99 2.35
N GLN A 304 -22.27 15.22 2.23
CA GLN A 304 -22.18 15.95 0.96
C GLN A 304 -20.76 16.52 0.81
N CYS A 305 -20.13 16.30 -0.33
CA CYS A 305 -18.91 17.04 -0.67
C CYS A 305 -19.24 18.50 -0.96
N GLY A 306 -18.31 19.41 -0.69
CA GLY A 306 -18.33 20.77 -1.26
C GLY A 306 -18.51 20.71 -2.78
N GLU A 307 -19.38 21.58 -3.31
CA GLU A 307 -19.57 21.74 -4.76
C GLU A 307 -18.38 22.43 -5.43
#